data_AF-K1Z1K1-F1
#
_entry.id   AF-K1Z1K1-F1
#
_cell.length_a   1.000
_cell.length_b   1.000
_cell.length_c   1.000
_cell.angle_alpha   90.00
_cell.angle_beta   90.00
_cell.angle_gamma   90.00
#
_symmetry.space_group_name_H-M   'P 1'
#
loop_
_entity.id
_entity.type
_entity.pdbx_description
1 polymer ?
#
loop_
_entity_poly.entity_id
_entity_poly.type
_entity_poly.pdbx_seq_one_letter_code
_entity_poly.pdbx_strand_id
1 'polypeptide(L)' 'MHPVGMLADVAPTVLNFMGLDIPPEMTGTPLM' A
#
# COMPACT_ATOMS: atom_id res chain seq x y z
N MET A 1 13.68 -12.44 0.08
CA MET A 1 12.91 -11.70 -0.93
C MET A 1 11.49 -11.61 -0.40
N HIS A 2 10.99 -10.42 -0.09
CA HIS A 2 9.58 -10.26 0.27
C HIS A 2 8.74 -10.69 -0.95
N PRO A 3 7.58 -11.35 -0.77
CA PRO A 3 6.71 -11.68 -1.90
C PRO A 3 6.42 -10.42 -2.72
N VAL A 4 6.38 -10.55 -4.04
CA VAL A 4 6.15 -9.45 -4.99
C VAL A 4 4.70 -8.97 -4.84
N GLY A 5 4.45 -8.14 -3.84
CA GLY A 5 3.13 -7.61 -3.49
C GLY A 5 2.11 -8.68 -3.05
N MET A 6 1.25 -8.32 -2.10
CA MET A 6 0.05 -9.05 -1.72
C MET A 6 -1.19 -8.20 -2.03
N LEU A 7 -2.37 -8.81 -2.01
CA LEU A 7 -3.63 -8.07 -2.25
C LEU A 7 -3.84 -6.91 -1.27
N ALA A 8 -3.26 -7.00 -0.06
CA ALA A 8 -3.28 -5.94 0.94
C ALA A 8 -2.56 -4.65 0.49
N ASP A 9 -1.65 -4.74 -0.47
CA ASP A 9 -0.81 -3.61 -0.91
C ASP A 9 -1.52 -2.71 -1.94
N VAL A 10 -2.65 -3.15 -2.48
CA VAL A 10 -3.39 -2.42 -3.52
C VAL A 10 -3.96 -1.12 -2.98
N ALA A 11 -4.65 -1.15 -1.84
CA ALA A 11 -5.27 0.04 -1.27
C ALA A 11 -4.22 1.11 -0.86
N PRO A 12 -3.13 0.76 -0.14
CA PRO A 12 -2.02 1.69 0.13
C PRO A 12 -1.42 2.30 -1.15
N THR A 13 -1.27 1.50 -2.21
CA THR A 13 -0.74 1.98 -3.51
C THR A 13 -1.66 3.02 -4.16
N VAL A 14 -2.99 2.82 -4.12
CA VAL A 14 -3.95 3.79 -4.67
C VAL A 14 -3.90 5.10 -3.89
N LEU A 15 -3.87 5.04 -2.55
CA LEU A 15 -3.77 6.25 -1.72
C LEU A 15 -2.48 7.03 -2.01
N ASN A 16 -1.35 6.33 -2.18
CA ASN A 16 -0.08 6.93 -2.56
C ASN A 16 -0.19 7.69 -3.90
N PHE A 17 -0.81 7.10 -4.93
CA PHE A 17 -1.03 7.78 -6.21
C PHE A 17 -1.94 9.00 -6.12
N MET A 18 -2.90 8.99 -5.19
CA MET A 18 -3.79 10.11 -4.95
C MET A 18 -3.13 11.22 -4.11
N GLY A 19 -1.92 10.99 -3.57
CA GLY A 19 -1.26 11.90 -2.64
C GLY A 19 -1.99 12.02 -1.31
N LEU A 20 -2.66 10.95 -0.87
CA LEU A 20 -3.38 10.88 0.40
C LEU A 20 -2.56 10.12 1.44
N ASP A 21 -2.71 10.52 2.70
CA ASP A 21 -2.07 9.83 3.83
C ASP A 21 -2.61 8.39 3.97
N ILE A 22 -1.70 7.46 4.25
CA ILE A 22 -2.05 6.06 4.53
C ILE A 22 -2.26 5.92 6.05
N PRO A 23 -3.44 5.44 6.50
CA PRO A 23 -3.73 5.33 7.93
C PRO A 23 -2.89 4.23 8.60
N PRO A 24 -2.55 4.37 9.90
CA PRO A 24 -1.66 3.45 10.61
C PRO A 24 -2.22 2.04 10.79
N GLU A 25 -3.54 1.85 10.62
CA GLU A 25 -4.19 0.54 10.68
C GLU A 25 -3.99 -0.28 9.40
N MET A 26 -3.60 0.34 8.28
CA MET A 26 -3.27 -0.38 7.05
C MET A 26 -1.93 -1.10 7.20
N THR A 27 -1.94 -2.42 7.04
CA THR A 27 -0.75 -3.28 7.16
C THR A 27 -0.03 -3.53 5.85
N GLY A 28 -0.67 -3.23 4.71
CA GLY A 28 -0.07 -3.30 3.39
C GLY A 28 0.88 -2.12 3.13
N THR A 29 1.81 -2.31 2.22
CA THR A 29 2.80 -1.30 1.82
C THR A 29 2.61 -0.91 0.36
N PRO A 30 2.73 0.37 -0.02
CA PRO A 30 2.70 0.77 -1.43
C PRO A 30 3.73 -0.01 -2.26
N LEU A 31 3.34 -0.44 -3.45
CA LEU A 31 4.21 -1.23 -4.35
C LEU A 31 5.25 -0.38 -5.09
N MET A 32 5.07 0.95 -5.11
CA MET A 32 5.95 1.95 -5.72
C MET A 32 6.00 3.23 -4.89
#